data_AF-T2STJ7-F1
#
_entry.id   AF-T2STJ7-F1
#
_cell.length_a   1.000
_cell.length_b   1.000
_cell.length_c   1.000
_cell.angle_alpha   90.00
_cell.angle_beta   90.00
_cell.angle_gamma   90.00
#
_symmetry.space_group_name_H-M   'P 1'
#
loop_
_entity.id
_entity.type
_entity.pdbx_description
1 polymer ?
#
loop_
_entity_poly.entity_id
_entity_poly.type
_entity_poly.pdbx_seq_one_letter_code
_entity_poly.pdbx_strand_id
1 'polypeptide(L)'
;PPPPTNPKTPNQTHKNVALNISRQSKMHGEWRYVMAHKELVDINLIASAGSMGVGYNYPLYQFRDPNYTENFTPEFRSFIDKHYSHHFEPLEVLGYIYALLYSPNYRKRYEDFLKADYPKILFTNNKDLFRALSLLGIELIGLHVLSQESLNYSFEKLKDATIGESYYKEAHDRIIKKPSHNEPEQRLYINHSTYFRGVSEEIYNYMIGGYGVLDKYLKSHKNEPCNFDHVSNIIKVIARTIEIQKTLGFLTSDLPHLKGNDSKALMQEILQNPPPPPFNANIALILSRQAKAIGDFDFNAAFISTKASDNNIYRRGGGSAFPLFCIT
;
A
#
# COMPACT_ATOMS: atom_id res chain seq x y z
N PRO A 1 5.34 -47.76 17.56
CA PRO A 1 6.31 -47.07 16.68
C PRO A 1 5.56 -46.26 15.59
N PRO A 2 5.73 -44.94 15.50
CA PRO A 2 5.20 -44.21 14.36
C PRO A 2 6.01 -44.60 13.10
N PRO A 3 5.39 -44.56 11.90
CA PRO A 3 6.05 -44.98 10.67
C PRO A 3 7.08 -43.92 10.21
N PRO A 4 8.08 -44.35 9.40
CA PRO A 4 9.28 -43.56 9.10
C PRO A 4 8.96 -42.38 8.17
N THR A 5 9.50 -41.21 8.51
CA THR A 5 9.54 -40.04 7.63
C THR A 5 10.59 -40.26 6.55
N ASN A 6 10.14 -40.40 5.31
CA ASN A 6 11.04 -40.42 4.14
C ASN A 6 11.48 -38.98 3.78
N PRO A 7 12.70 -38.79 3.25
CA PRO A 7 13.40 -37.50 3.23
C PRO A 7 13.12 -36.66 1.99
N LYS A 8 13.11 -35.32 2.20
CA LYS A 8 13.40 -34.21 1.28
C LYS A 8 12.83 -34.30 -0.14
N THR A 9 11.75 -33.54 -0.38
CA THR A 9 11.41 -33.00 -1.70
C THR A 9 11.90 -31.54 -1.78
N PRO A 10 12.59 -31.12 -2.85
CA PRO A 10 13.07 -29.75 -3.01
C PRO A 10 11.93 -28.81 -3.38
N ASN A 11 11.90 -27.62 -2.76
CA ASN A 11 11.19 -26.40 -3.19
C ASN A 11 9.80 -26.61 -3.82
N GLN A 12 8.79 -26.91 -3.01
CA GLN A 12 7.42 -26.57 -3.40
C GLN A 12 7.18 -25.10 -3.09
N THR A 13 7.36 -24.22 -4.08
CA THR A 13 6.71 -22.91 -4.06
C THR A 13 5.20 -23.15 -4.01
N HIS A 14 4.56 -22.70 -2.92
CA HIS A 14 3.11 -22.84 -2.72
C HIS A 14 2.34 -22.25 -3.90
N LYS A 15 1.28 -22.93 -4.34
CA LYS A 15 0.53 -22.59 -5.55
C LYS A 15 -0.47 -21.49 -5.22
N ASN A 16 -0.34 -20.34 -5.87
CA ASN A 16 -1.42 -19.35 -5.90
C ASN A 16 -1.96 -19.25 -7.32
N VAL A 17 -3.28 -19.34 -7.50
CA VAL A 17 -3.89 -19.18 -8.81
C VAL A 17 -4.14 -17.69 -9.01
N ALA A 18 -3.48 -17.07 -9.98
CA ALA A 18 -3.77 -15.71 -10.39
C ALA A 18 -4.62 -15.74 -11.67
N LEU A 19 -5.74 -15.02 -11.67
CA LEU A 19 -6.56 -14.83 -12.86
C LEU A 19 -6.08 -13.58 -13.61
N ASN A 20 -5.38 -13.76 -14.73
CA ASN A 20 -4.95 -12.63 -15.53
C ASN A 20 -6.02 -12.30 -16.57
N ILE A 21 -6.61 -11.11 -16.48
CA ILE A 21 -7.61 -10.59 -17.43
C ILE A 21 -7.16 -9.24 -18.00
N SER A 22 -7.46 -8.92 -19.26
CA SER A 22 -7.18 -7.58 -19.82
C SER A 22 -8.37 -6.63 -19.61
N ARG A 23 -8.15 -5.40 -19.14
CA ARG A 23 -9.20 -4.36 -19.06
C ARG A 23 -9.75 -3.91 -20.43
N GLN A 24 -8.90 -3.88 -21.45
CA GLN A 24 -9.24 -3.46 -22.81
C GLN A 24 -8.69 -4.48 -23.80
N SER A 25 -9.49 -4.90 -24.78
CA SER A 25 -9.04 -5.67 -25.95
C SER A 25 -9.00 -4.72 -27.14
N LYS A 26 -7.85 -4.61 -27.82
CA LYS A 26 -7.73 -3.90 -29.10
C LYS A 26 -7.44 -4.80 -30.30
N MET A 27 -7.44 -6.12 -30.13
CA MET A 27 -7.29 -7.04 -31.26
C MET A 27 -8.59 -7.14 -32.05
N HIS A 28 -8.48 -7.11 -33.38
CA HIS A 28 -9.58 -7.45 -34.27
C HIS A 28 -9.90 -8.95 -34.11
N GLY A 29 -11.12 -9.29 -33.65
CA GLY A 29 -11.58 -10.67 -33.47
C GLY A 29 -12.33 -10.91 -32.16
N GLU A 30 -12.55 -12.18 -31.83
CA GLU A 30 -13.21 -12.61 -30.59
C GLU A 30 -12.34 -12.36 -29.35
N TRP A 31 -12.98 -12.03 -28.22
CA TRP A 31 -12.30 -11.82 -26.95
C TRP A 31 -11.72 -13.14 -26.41
N ARG A 32 -10.40 -13.16 -26.12
CA ARG A 32 -9.65 -14.38 -25.73
C ARG A 32 -8.67 -14.17 -24.56
N TYR A 33 -8.86 -13.13 -23.76
CA TYR A 33 -7.86 -12.65 -22.78
C TYR A 33 -8.18 -13.03 -21.33
N VAL A 34 -8.39 -14.32 -21.09
CA VAL A 34 -8.52 -14.87 -19.73
C VAL A 34 -7.59 -16.05 -19.61
N MET A 35 -6.66 -16.01 -18.66
CA MET A 35 -5.79 -17.15 -18.40
C MET A 35 -5.52 -17.26 -16.89
N ALA A 36 -5.69 -18.47 -16.36
CA ALA A 36 -5.38 -18.79 -14.98
C ALA A 36 -3.96 -19.37 -14.91
N HIS A 37 -3.13 -18.83 -14.02
CA HIS A 37 -1.75 -19.28 -13.85
C HIS A 37 -1.46 -19.60 -12.39
N LYS A 38 -0.59 -20.60 -12.19
CA LYS A 38 -0.10 -21.05 -10.88
C LYS A 38 1.18 -20.32 -10.41
N GLU A 39 1.73 -19.48 -11.28
CA GLU A 39 3.00 -18.76 -11.11
C GLU A 39 2.77 -17.27 -11.41
N LEU A 40 3.66 -16.40 -10.91
CA LEU A 40 3.65 -14.98 -11.26
C LEU A 40 3.87 -14.82 -12.77
N VAL A 41 3.01 -14.03 -13.40
CA VAL A 41 3.01 -13.84 -14.85
C VAL A 41 3.42 -12.43 -15.22
N ASP A 42 4.23 -12.30 -16.27
CA ASP A 42 4.62 -11.00 -16.81
C ASP A 42 3.39 -10.24 -17.34
N ILE A 43 3.46 -8.91 -17.25
CA ILE A 43 2.42 -7.99 -17.73
C ILE A 43 2.11 -8.18 -19.23
N ASN A 44 3.05 -8.71 -20.01
CA ASN A 44 2.91 -8.96 -21.44
C ASN A 44 2.53 -10.39 -21.81
N LEU A 45 2.23 -11.26 -20.85
CA LEU A 45 1.95 -12.68 -21.15
C LEU A 45 0.80 -12.85 -22.15
N ILE A 46 -0.19 -11.97 -22.07
CA ILE A 46 -1.42 -12.05 -22.86
C ILE A 46 -1.41 -11.04 -24.03
N ALA A 47 -0.85 -9.84 -23.84
CA ALA A 47 -0.65 -8.85 -24.89
C ALA A 47 0.36 -7.76 -24.46
N SER A 48 0.96 -7.03 -25.41
CA SER A 48 1.90 -5.95 -25.07
C SER A 48 1.23 -4.81 -24.29
N ALA A 49 1.77 -4.54 -23.08
CA ALA A 49 1.23 -3.64 -22.06
C ALA A 49 1.06 -2.17 -22.49
N GLY A 50 1.65 -1.77 -23.64
CA GLY A 50 1.54 -0.42 -24.18
C GLY A 50 0.34 -0.17 -25.11
N SER A 51 -0.26 -1.22 -25.70
CA SER A 51 -1.28 -1.05 -26.75
C SER A 51 -2.55 -1.87 -26.57
N MET A 52 -2.52 -3.00 -25.87
CA MET A 52 -3.58 -4.02 -25.98
C MET A 52 -4.20 -4.46 -24.65
N GLY A 53 -4.01 -3.70 -23.58
CA GLY A 53 -4.56 -4.03 -22.26
C GLY A 53 -3.56 -4.80 -21.41
N VAL A 54 -3.78 -4.70 -20.11
CA VAL A 54 -2.83 -5.09 -19.07
C VAL A 54 -3.57 -6.00 -18.08
N GLY A 55 -2.88 -7.04 -17.60
CA GLY A 55 -3.43 -8.05 -16.71
C GLY A 55 -3.88 -7.52 -15.35
N TYR A 56 -4.87 -8.14 -14.71
CA TYR A 56 -5.11 -7.96 -13.27
C TYR A 56 -4.38 -9.05 -12.48
N ASN A 57 -3.77 -8.68 -11.36
CA ASN A 57 -3.25 -9.63 -10.38
C ASN A 57 -4.29 -9.79 -9.27
N TYR A 58 -4.85 -10.98 -9.17
CA TYR A 58 -5.78 -11.34 -8.10
C TYR A 58 -5.02 -11.98 -6.96
N PRO A 59 -4.95 -11.36 -5.77
CA PRO A 59 -4.91 -12.16 -4.56
C PRO A 59 -6.29 -12.80 -4.44
N LEU A 60 -6.44 -14.01 -4.97
CA LEU A 60 -7.59 -14.83 -4.57
C LEU A 60 -7.42 -15.04 -3.05
N TYR A 61 -8.44 -14.62 -2.28
CA TYR A 61 -8.98 -15.21 -1.05
C TYR A 61 -9.46 -14.15 -0.04
N GLN A 62 -10.72 -14.30 0.36
CA GLN A 62 -11.26 -13.85 1.65
C GLN A 62 -11.03 -14.99 2.66
N PHE A 63 -10.85 -14.70 3.96
CA PHE A 63 -10.57 -15.67 5.05
C PHE A 63 -11.71 -16.70 5.29
N ARG A 64 -12.07 -17.50 4.29
CA ARG A 64 -13.08 -18.56 4.37
C ARG A 64 -12.51 -19.96 4.16
N ASP A 65 -11.27 -20.07 3.70
CA ASP A 65 -10.58 -21.36 3.55
C ASP A 65 -9.72 -21.63 4.80
N PRO A 66 -9.89 -22.76 5.50
CA PRO A 66 -9.08 -23.09 6.68
C PRO A 66 -7.63 -23.45 6.36
N ASN A 67 -7.29 -23.72 5.09
CA ASN A 67 -5.99 -24.23 4.69
C ASN A 67 -5.16 -23.14 3.99
N TYR A 68 -4.61 -22.22 4.80
CA TYR A 68 -3.69 -21.19 4.32
C TYR A 68 -2.37 -21.21 5.11
N THR A 69 -1.30 -20.79 4.43
CA THR A 69 0.03 -20.59 5.01
C THR A 69 0.52 -19.18 4.69
N GLU A 70 1.37 -18.62 5.54
CA GLU A 70 2.08 -17.37 5.22
C GLU A 70 2.89 -17.54 3.93
N ASN A 71 2.97 -16.48 3.13
CA ASN A 71 3.71 -16.44 1.87
C ASN A 71 5.18 -16.01 2.08
N PHE A 72 5.78 -16.52 3.15
CA PHE A 72 7.19 -16.34 3.45
C PHE A 72 7.94 -17.63 3.13
N THR A 73 9.12 -17.52 2.54
CA THR A 73 9.94 -18.72 2.35
C THR A 73 10.41 -19.24 3.71
N PRO A 74 10.56 -20.57 3.88
CA PRO A 74 11.06 -21.15 5.14
C PRO A 74 12.41 -20.56 5.59
N GLU A 75 13.28 -20.21 4.63
CA GLU A 75 14.57 -19.57 4.90
C GLU A 75 14.41 -18.16 5.46
N PHE A 76 13.51 -17.36 4.87
CA PHE A 76 13.24 -16.02 5.36
C PHE A 76 12.59 -16.05 6.74
N ARG A 77 11.65 -16.98 6.95
CA ARG A 77 11.02 -17.17 8.26
C ARG A 77 12.03 -17.55 9.33
N SER A 78 12.88 -18.53 9.03
CA SER A 78 13.98 -18.95 9.93
C SER A 78 14.96 -17.81 10.22
N PHE A 79 15.24 -16.96 9.22
CA PHE A 79 16.08 -15.77 9.40
C PHE A 79 15.46 -14.80 10.41
N ILE A 80 14.19 -14.42 10.25
CA ILE A 80 13.51 -13.47 11.14
C ILE A 80 13.44 -14.00 12.58
N ASP A 81 12.98 -15.25 12.73
CA ASP A 81 12.80 -15.85 14.05
C ASP A 81 14.13 -15.96 14.80
N LYS A 82 15.21 -16.33 14.11
CA LYS A 82 16.56 -16.38 14.67
C LYS A 82 17.10 -14.99 15.00
N HIS A 83 16.92 -14.02 14.09
CA HIS A 83 17.44 -12.66 14.23
C HIS A 83 16.88 -11.95 15.46
N TYR A 84 15.57 -12.12 15.74
CA TYR A 84 14.92 -11.52 16.90
C TYR A 84 14.73 -12.45 18.09
N SER A 85 15.15 -13.72 17.96
CA SER A 85 14.88 -14.79 18.94
C SER A 85 13.40 -14.83 19.36
N HIS A 86 12.52 -14.63 18.39
CA HIS A 86 11.08 -14.47 18.59
C HIS A 86 10.32 -14.67 17.30
N HIS A 87 9.20 -15.37 17.39
CA HIS A 87 8.29 -15.59 16.27
C HIS A 87 7.28 -14.46 16.20
N PHE A 88 7.44 -13.56 15.22
CA PHE A 88 6.47 -12.49 14.95
C PHE A 88 5.35 -12.99 14.04
N GLU A 89 4.15 -12.43 14.20
CA GLU A 89 3.04 -12.74 13.30
C GLU A 89 3.31 -12.21 11.89
N PRO A 90 2.75 -12.84 10.83
CA PRO A 90 3.01 -12.43 9.45
C PRO A 90 2.69 -10.96 9.17
N LEU A 91 1.60 -10.47 9.79
CA LEU A 91 1.18 -9.08 9.70
C LEU A 91 2.19 -8.11 10.34
N GLU A 92 2.88 -8.51 11.42
CA GLU A 92 3.90 -7.68 12.05
C GLU A 92 5.15 -7.57 11.15
N VAL A 93 5.55 -8.67 10.51
CA VAL A 93 6.64 -8.65 9.54
C VAL A 93 6.29 -7.80 8.32
N LEU A 94 5.07 -7.95 7.79
CA LEU A 94 4.58 -7.11 6.69
C LEU A 94 4.48 -5.64 7.08
N GLY A 95 4.00 -5.34 8.29
CA GLY A 95 3.95 -3.99 8.85
C GLY A 95 5.33 -3.35 8.84
N TYR A 96 6.34 -4.06 9.34
CA TYR A 96 7.72 -3.55 9.34
C TYR A 96 8.23 -3.23 7.93
N ILE A 97 8.02 -4.16 6.99
CA ILE A 97 8.39 -3.97 5.58
C ILE A 97 7.69 -2.72 5.02
N TYR A 98 6.38 -2.59 5.26
CA TYR A 98 5.58 -1.50 4.73
C TYR A 98 5.99 -0.14 5.32
N ALA A 99 6.33 -0.09 6.60
CA ALA A 99 6.85 1.10 7.25
C ALA A 99 8.17 1.57 6.62
N LEU A 100 9.12 0.68 6.34
CA LEU A 100 10.35 1.06 5.64
C LEU A 100 10.06 1.54 4.21
N LEU A 101 9.16 0.88 3.50
CA LEU A 101 8.73 1.32 2.17
C LEU A 101 8.01 2.66 2.17
N TYR A 102 7.54 3.16 3.32
CA TYR A 102 6.95 4.48 3.49
C TYR A 102 7.86 5.51 4.18
N SER A 103 9.01 5.09 4.70
CA SER A 103 9.99 6.00 5.28
C SER A 103 10.60 6.94 4.21
N PRO A 104 10.52 8.27 4.40
CA PRO A 104 11.17 9.23 3.50
C PRO A 104 12.69 9.05 3.42
N ASN A 105 13.34 8.75 4.55
CA ASN A 105 14.79 8.56 4.60
C ASN A 105 15.22 7.29 3.87
N TYR A 106 14.46 6.20 4.01
CA TYR A 106 14.72 4.97 3.28
C TYR A 106 14.53 5.17 1.77
N ARG A 107 13.41 5.77 1.36
CA ARG A 107 13.12 6.06 -0.05
C ARG A 107 14.21 6.91 -0.70
N LYS A 108 14.62 7.99 -0.03
CA LYS A 108 15.66 8.91 -0.52
C LYS A 108 17.03 8.25 -0.57
N ARG A 109 17.41 7.51 0.47
CA ARG A 109 18.74 6.89 0.55
C ARG A 109 18.95 5.79 -0.49
N TYR A 110 17.90 5.03 -0.81
CA TYR A 110 17.98 3.87 -1.71
C TYR A 110 17.26 4.10 -3.04
N GLU A 111 17.00 5.35 -3.40
CA GLU A 111 16.18 5.73 -4.54
C GLU A 111 16.59 5.04 -5.84
N ASP A 112 17.88 5.12 -6.20
CA ASP A 112 18.42 4.50 -7.42
C ASP A 112 18.14 2.99 -7.47
N PHE A 113 18.30 2.32 -6.33
CA PHE A 113 18.06 0.89 -6.22
C PHE A 113 16.56 0.56 -6.30
N LEU A 114 15.73 1.31 -5.57
CA LEU A 114 14.28 1.16 -5.55
C LEU A 114 13.64 1.44 -6.93
N LYS A 115 14.25 2.31 -7.72
CA LYS A 115 13.84 2.59 -9.11
C LYS A 115 14.24 1.48 -10.08
N ALA A 116 15.29 0.73 -9.79
CA ALA A 116 15.89 -0.24 -10.70
C ALA A 116 15.35 -1.67 -10.53
N ASP A 117 15.08 -2.12 -9.31
CA ASP A 117 14.60 -3.48 -9.00
C ASP A 117 13.73 -3.51 -7.73
N TYR A 118 13.30 -4.69 -7.31
CA TYR A 118 12.54 -4.85 -6.07
C TYR A 118 13.28 -4.31 -4.84
N PRO A 119 12.55 -3.68 -3.88
CA PRO A 119 13.13 -3.18 -2.64
C PRO A 119 13.87 -4.27 -1.83
N LYS A 120 15.02 -3.89 -1.26
CA LYS A 120 15.80 -4.72 -0.33
C LYS A 120 15.63 -4.20 1.08
N ILE A 121 14.91 -4.95 1.90
CA ILE A 121 14.55 -4.52 3.25
C ILE A 121 15.73 -4.72 4.21
N LEU A 122 16.05 -3.68 4.97
CA LEU A 122 17.00 -3.74 6.07
C LEU A 122 16.27 -4.12 7.35
N PHE A 123 16.84 -5.03 8.14
CA PHE A 123 16.29 -5.42 9.43
C PHE A 123 17.14 -4.85 10.55
N THR A 124 16.52 -4.08 11.44
CA THR A 124 17.17 -3.55 12.64
C THR A 124 17.55 -4.67 13.61
N ASN A 125 18.65 -4.49 14.34
CA ASN A 125 19.01 -5.34 15.49
C ASN A 125 18.24 -4.96 16.78
N ASN A 126 17.55 -3.81 16.78
CA ASN A 126 16.76 -3.35 17.91
C ASN A 126 15.31 -3.86 17.77
N LYS A 127 14.95 -4.83 18.62
CA LYS A 127 13.63 -5.46 18.60
C LYS A 127 12.49 -4.48 18.89
N ASP A 128 12.71 -3.48 19.74
CA ASP A 128 11.68 -2.47 20.04
C ASP A 128 11.48 -1.52 18.86
N LEU A 129 12.56 -1.17 18.15
CA LEU A 129 12.45 -0.40 16.91
C LEU A 129 11.72 -1.20 15.83
N PHE A 130 11.99 -2.51 15.70
CA PHE A 130 11.25 -3.39 14.80
C PHE A 130 9.75 -3.34 15.10
N ARG A 131 9.37 -3.50 16.38
CA ARG A 131 7.97 -3.49 16.80
C ARG A 131 7.32 -2.12 16.58
N ALA A 132 8.00 -1.02 16.91
CA ALA A 132 7.45 0.32 16.69
C ALA A 132 7.21 0.62 15.20
N LEU A 133 8.18 0.28 14.34
CA LEU A 133 8.03 0.40 12.89
C LEU A 133 6.92 -0.52 12.37
N SER A 134 6.83 -1.74 12.88
CA SER A 134 5.76 -2.69 12.56
C SER A 134 4.38 -2.11 12.85
N LEU A 135 4.15 -1.57 14.04
CA LEU A 135 2.87 -0.97 14.42
C LEU A 135 2.49 0.22 13.52
N LEU A 136 3.43 1.12 13.22
CA LEU A 136 3.19 2.23 12.27
C LEU A 136 2.85 1.71 10.87
N GLY A 137 3.50 0.63 10.44
CA GLY A 137 3.20 -0.03 9.18
C GLY A 137 1.82 -0.69 9.15
N ILE A 138 1.39 -1.31 10.25
CA ILE A 138 0.04 -1.87 10.39
C ILE A 138 -1.02 -0.77 10.32
N GLU A 139 -0.78 0.39 10.97
CA GLU A 139 -1.67 1.56 10.86
C GLU A 139 -1.77 2.03 9.39
N LEU A 140 -0.64 2.14 8.68
CA LEU A 140 -0.62 2.47 7.25
C LEU A 140 -1.37 1.46 6.39
N ILE A 141 -1.19 0.16 6.64
CA ILE A 141 -1.91 -0.91 5.94
C ILE A 141 -3.42 -0.71 6.15
N GLY A 142 -3.87 -0.56 7.40
CA GLY A 142 -5.26 -0.37 7.76
C GLY A 142 -5.90 0.86 7.11
N LEU A 143 -5.19 1.99 7.09
CA LEU A 143 -5.58 3.21 6.39
C LEU A 143 -5.74 2.98 4.89
N HIS A 144 -4.77 2.34 4.24
CA HIS A 144 -4.76 2.17 2.77
C HIS A 144 -5.75 1.13 2.25
N VAL A 145 -6.16 0.18 3.10
CA VAL A 145 -7.26 -0.75 2.79
C VAL A 145 -8.64 -0.21 3.20
N LEU A 146 -8.68 0.97 3.83
CA LEU A 146 -9.90 1.60 4.35
C LEU A 146 -10.65 0.71 5.35
N SER A 147 -9.93 0.00 6.24
CA SER A 147 -10.54 -0.77 7.34
C SER A 147 -11.22 0.18 8.32
N GLN A 148 -12.50 -0.03 8.61
CA GLN A 148 -13.28 0.90 9.44
C GLN A 148 -12.69 1.05 10.85
N GLU A 149 -12.22 -0.05 11.45
CA GLU A 149 -11.57 -0.03 12.77
C GLU A 149 -10.29 0.80 12.74
N SER A 150 -9.49 0.63 11.67
CA SER A 150 -8.26 1.38 11.47
C SER A 150 -8.53 2.86 11.20
N LEU A 151 -9.56 3.19 10.42
CA LEU A 151 -9.97 4.57 10.15
C LEU A 151 -10.43 5.27 11.43
N ASN A 152 -11.28 4.64 12.24
CA ASN A 152 -11.75 5.19 13.51
C ASN A 152 -10.57 5.52 14.43
N TYR A 153 -9.70 4.54 14.66
CA TYR A 153 -8.50 4.70 15.48
C TYR A 153 -7.59 5.83 14.97
N SER A 154 -7.33 5.86 13.65
CA SER A 154 -6.32 6.75 13.09
C SER A 154 -6.83 8.18 12.92
N PHE A 155 -8.13 8.38 12.69
CA PHE A 155 -8.72 9.70 12.55
C PHE A 155 -8.84 10.44 13.88
N GLU A 156 -8.99 9.73 15.00
CA GLU A 156 -8.89 10.31 16.35
C GLU A 156 -7.50 10.89 16.66
N LYS A 157 -6.46 10.42 15.93
CA LYS A 157 -5.07 10.86 16.08
C LYS A 157 -4.65 11.99 15.14
N LEU A 158 -5.53 12.42 14.22
CA LEU A 158 -5.23 13.55 13.33
C LEU A 158 -5.00 14.80 14.17
N LYS A 159 -3.94 15.55 13.85
CA LYS A 159 -3.62 16.79 14.57
C LYS A 159 -4.64 17.90 14.32
N ASP A 160 -5.31 17.85 13.18
CA ASP A 160 -6.34 18.80 12.78
C ASP A 160 -7.63 18.04 12.43
N ALA A 161 -8.64 18.19 13.29
CA ALA A 161 -9.94 17.55 13.13
C ALA A 161 -10.75 18.08 11.93
N THR A 162 -10.36 19.25 11.39
CA THR A 162 -11.08 19.95 10.32
C THR A 162 -10.73 19.43 8.92
N ILE A 163 -9.69 18.60 8.82
CA ILE A 163 -9.20 18.03 7.58
C ILE A 163 -10.31 17.22 6.89
N GLY A 164 -10.59 17.57 5.64
CA GLY A 164 -11.52 16.83 4.79
C GLY A 164 -13.00 17.10 5.09
N GLU A 165 -13.35 18.10 5.90
CA GLU A 165 -14.74 18.51 6.07
C GLU A 165 -15.27 19.22 4.81
N SER A 166 -16.46 18.83 4.35
CA SER A 166 -17.09 19.38 3.15
C SER A 166 -17.97 20.61 3.44
N TYR A 167 -17.89 21.63 2.60
CA TYR A 167 -18.65 22.88 2.71
C TYR A 167 -19.22 23.33 1.37
N TYR A 168 -20.25 24.17 1.45
CA TYR A 168 -20.82 24.91 0.32
C TYR A 168 -20.62 26.40 0.55
N LYS A 169 -20.21 27.14 -0.50
CA LYS A 169 -20.20 28.61 -0.48
C LYS A 169 -21.60 29.18 -0.68
N GLU A 170 -22.32 28.67 -1.68
CA GLU A 170 -23.61 29.23 -2.10
C GLU A 170 -24.61 28.10 -2.40
N ALA A 171 -24.45 27.44 -3.54
CA ALA A 171 -25.34 26.38 -4.01
C ALA A 171 -24.91 25.00 -3.49
N HIS A 172 -25.90 24.16 -3.18
CA HIS A 172 -25.72 22.76 -2.80
C HIS A 172 -25.50 21.87 -4.04
N ASP A 173 -24.47 22.19 -4.83
CA ASP A 173 -24.09 21.42 -6.03
C ASP A 173 -23.01 20.39 -5.67
N ARG A 174 -23.38 19.11 -5.61
CA ARG A 174 -22.43 18.02 -5.34
C ARG A 174 -21.76 17.49 -6.60
N ILE A 175 -22.04 18.01 -7.78
CA ILE A 175 -21.48 17.49 -9.03
C ILE A 175 -20.03 17.94 -9.20
N ILE A 176 -19.15 16.98 -9.47
CA ILE A 176 -17.74 17.23 -9.76
C ILE A 176 -17.64 17.82 -11.17
N LYS A 177 -17.07 19.02 -11.34
CA LYS A 177 -17.02 19.70 -12.65
C LYS A 177 -15.61 20.15 -13.02
N LYS A 178 -15.11 21.15 -12.30
CA LYS A 178 -13.79 21.76 -12.51
C LYS A 178 -13.08 21.80 -11.17
N PRO A 179 -12.49 20.67 -10.73
CA PRO A 179 -11.75 20.64 -9.50
C PRO A 179 -10.59 21.64 -9.51
N SER A 180 -10.33 22.26 -8.37
CA SER A 180 -9.20 23.17 -8.19
C SER A 180 -8.79 23.22 -6.73
N HIS A 181 -7.50 23.37 -6.47
CA HIS A 181 -6.99 23.59 -5.12
C HIS A 181 -6.68 25.07 -4.90
N ASN A 182 -7.13 25.61 -3.78
CA ASN A 182 -6.76 26.92 -3.29
C ASN A 182 -5.82 26.70 -2.10
N GLU A 183 -4.53 26.89 -2.35
CA GLU A 183 -3.46 26.66 -1.38
C GLU A 183 -3.52 27.62 -0.18
N PRO A 184 -3.66 28.96 -0.35
CA PRO A 184 -3.73 29.89 0.79
C PRO A 184 -4.87 29.58 1.77
N GLU A 185 -6.01 29.11 1.26
CA GLU A 185 -7.17 28.76 2.10
C GLU A 185 -7.21 27.28 2.49
N GLN A 186 -6.30 26.45 1.98
CA GLN A 186 -6.27 25.00 2.18
C GLN A 186 -7.59 24.32 1.75
N ARG A 187 -8.13 24.73 0.58
CA ARG A 187 -9.44 24.27 0.08
C ARG A 187 -9.32 23.49 -1.22
N LEU A 188 -9.90 22.30 -1.25
CA LEU A 188 -10.07 21.50 -2.46
C LEU A 188 -11.49 21.65 -3.00
N TYR A 189 -11.65 22.44 -4.05
CA TYR A 189 -12.91 22.60 -4.76
C TYR A 189 -13.17 21.42 -5.68
N ILE A 190 -14.42 20.94 -5.69
CA ILE A 190 -14.90 20.01 -6.73
C ILE A 190 -15.63 20.75 -7.86
N ASN A 191 -16.13 21.96 -7.56
CA ASN A 191 -16.75 22.93 -8.47
C ASN A 191 -16.64 24.35 -7.84
N HIS A 192 -17.29 25.36 -8.41
CA HIS A 192 -17.17 26.75 -7.94
C HIS A 192 -17.74 27.02 -6.54
N SER A 193 -18.69 26.21 -6.06
CA SER A 193 -19.39 26.41 -4.77
C SER A 193 -18.95 25.42 -3.69
N THR A 194 -18.60 24.19 -4.07
CA THR A 194 -18.44 23.07 -3.13
C THR A 194 -16.98 22.68 -2.97
N TYR A 195 -16.53 22.54 -1.72
CA TYR A 195 -15.12 22.25 -1.41
C TYR A 195 -14.94 21.44 -0.12
N PHE A 196 -13.74 20.86 0.02
CA PHE A 196 -13.23 20.30 1.27
C PHE A 196 -12.21 21.26 1.88
N ARG A 197 -12.23 21.49 3.20
CA ARG A 197 -11.24 22.31 3.91
C ARG A 197 -10.13 21.47 4.55
N GLY A 198 -9.07 22.14 5.02
CA GLY A 198 -7.92 21.48 5.64
C GLY A 198 -7.12 20.62 4.67
N VAL A 199 -7.22 20.91 3.36
CA VAL A 199 -6.45 20.22 2.33
C VAL A 199 -5.21 21.05 2.04
N SER A 200 -4.09 20.67 2.64
CA SER A 200 -2.79 21.30 2.38
C SER A 200 -2.27 20.99 0.99
N GLU A 201 -1.26 21.75 0.55
CA GLU A 201 -0.54 21.44 -0.69
C GLU A 201 0.07 20.02 -0.63
N GLU A 202 0.66 19.64 0.50
CA GLU A 202 1.23 18.30 0.72
C GLU A 202 0.17 17.20 0.56
N ILE A 203 -1.07 17.42 1.05
CA ILE A 203 -2.19 16.50 0.88
C ILE A 203 -2.68 16.48 -0.57
N TYR A 204 -2.83 17.64 -1.20
CA TYR A 204 -3.31 17.76 -2.58
C TYR A 204 -2.37 17.10 -3.59
N ASN A 205 -1.07 17.33 -3.44
CA ASN A 205 -0.01 16.84 -4.31
C ASN A 205 0.46 15.42 -3.94
N TYR A 206 -0.17 14.75 -2.98
CA TYR A 206 0.24 13.41 -2.55
C TYR A 206 0.10 12.40 -3.70
N MET A 207 1.19 11.67 -3.97
CA MET A 207 1.30 10.77 -5.13
C MET A 207 1.53 9.32 -4.76
N ILE A 208 0.90 8.42 -5.52
CA ILE A 208 1.17 6.98 -5.51
C ILE A 208 1.40 6.54 -6.96
N GLY A 209 2.55 5.94 -7.24
CA GLY A 209 2.94 5.48 -8.58
C GLY A 209 2.84 6.53 -9.68
N GLY A 210 3.20 7.78 -9.38
CA GLY A 210 3.15 8.91 -10.32
C GLY A 210 1.73 9.46 -10.59
N TYR A 211 0.74 9.06 -9.80
CA TYR A 211 -0.61 9.63 -9.83
C TYR A 211 -0.87 10.46 -8.58
N GLY A 212 -1.26 11.73 -8.75
CA GLY A 212 -1.83 12.53 -7.67
C GLY A 212 -3.18 11.93 -7.26
N VAL A 213 -3.29 11.49 -6.01
CA VAL A 213 -4.43 10.65 -5.56
C VAL A 213 -5.76 11.39 -5.72
N LEU A 214 -5.83 12.62 -5.19
CA LEU A 214 -7.06 13.43 -5.22
C LEU A 214 -7.36 13.94 -6.63
N ASP A 215 -6.36 14.43 -7.35
CA ASP A 215 -6.51 14.91 -8.73
C ASP A 215 -7.05 13.81 -9.65
N LYS A 216 -6.46 12.61 -9.60
CA LYS A 216 -6.91 11.46 -10.40
C LYS A 216 -8.32 11.03 -10.04
N TYR A 217 -8.65 10.95 -8.76
CA TYR A 217 -9.99 10.55 -8.31
C TYR A 217 -11.05 11.51 -8.84
N LEU A 218 -10.88 12.82 -8.62
CA LEU A 218 -11.86 13.83 -9.03
C LEU A 218 -12.00 13.92 -10.55
N LYS A 219 -10.90 13.80 -11.31
CA LYS A 219 -10.97 13.76 -12.78
C LYS A 219 -11.71 12.52 -13.31
N SER A 220 -11.56 11.37 -12.64
CA SER A 220 -12.18 10.11 -13.06
C SER A 220 -13.69 10.09 -12.81
N HIS A 221 -14.19 10.90 -11.88
CA HIS A 221 -15.63 11.01 -11.53
C HIS A 221 -16.21 12.35 -12.00
N LYS A 222 -15.65 12.93 -13.07
CA LYS A 222 -16.15 14.20 -13.61
C LYS A 222 -17.59 14.04 -14.11
N ASN A 223 -18.43 15.01 -13.77
CA ASN A 223 -19.87 15.07 -14.00
C ASN A 223 -20.70 14.08 -13.17
N GLU A 224 -20.10 13.43 -12.17
CA GLU A 224 -20.80 12.56 -11.22
C GLU A 224 -21.03 13.29 -9.89
N PRO A 225 -22.07 12.89 -9.12
CA PRO A 225 -22.21 13.33 -7.74
C PRO A 225 -21.01 12.88 -6.89
N CYS A 226 -20.41 13.81 -6.15
CA CYS A 226 -19.31 13.53 -5.24
C CYS A 226 -19.81 12.81 -4.00
N ASN A 227 -19.23 11.65 -3.70
CA ASN A 227 -19.40 10.99 -2.41
C ASN A 227 -18.50 11.68 -1.38
N PHE A 228 -19.08 12.57 -0.58
CA PHE A 228 -18.33 13.37 0.38
C PHE A 228 -17.65 12.54 1.45
N ASP A 229 -18.31 11.52 2.00
CA ASP A 229 -17.73 10.66 3.03
C ASP A 229 -16.50 9.92 2.48
N HIS A 230 -16.61 9.41 1.26
CA HIS A 230 -15.49 8.72 0.62
C HIS A 230 -14.30 9.65 0.34
N VAL A 231 -14.55 10.85 -0.23
CA VAL A 231 -13.47 11.81 -0.51
C VAL A 231 -12.87 12.37 0.78
N SER A 232 -13.70 12.64 1.79
CA SER A 232 -13.24 13.05 3.13
C SER A 232 -12.32 11.99 3.73
N ASN A 233 -12.72 10.71 3.65
CA ASN A 233 -11.88 9.60 4.12
C ASN A 233 -10.55 9.52 3.36
N ILE A 234 -10.53 9.70 2.03
CA ILE A 234 -9.28 9.72 1.26
C ILE A 234 -8.37 10.88 1.74
N ILE A 235 -8.92 12.08 1.91
CA ILE A 235 -8.17 13.26 2.38
C ILE A 235 -7.55 12.99 3.75
N LYS A 236 -8.35 12.46 4.69
CA LYS A 236 -7.91 12.13 6.05
C LYS A 236 -6.88 11.01 6.07
N VAL A 237 -7.05 9.98 5.24
CA VAL A 237 -6.06 8.91 5.05
C VAL A 237 -4.73 9.47 4.57
N ILE A 238 -4.73 10.34 3.54
CA ILE A 238 -3.51 10.99 3.04
C ILE A 238 -2.85 11.81 4.15
N ALA A 239 -3.62 12.63 4.86
CA ALA A 239 -3.11 13.46 5.95
C ALA A 239 -2.43 12.61 7.04
N ARG A 240 -3.10 11.53 7.47
CA ARG A 240 -2.54 10.64 8.49
C ARG A 240 -1.33 9.87 7.99
N THR A 241 -1.34 9.42 6.74
CA THR A 241 -0.18 8.77 6.12
C THR A 241 1.03 9.71 6.14
N ILE A 242 0.87 10.99 5.78
CA ILE A 242 1.93 12.00 5.85
C ILE A 242 2.47 12.16 7.28
N GLU A 243 1.59 12.22 8.29
CA GLU A 243 2.01 12.30 9.70
C GLU A 243 2.83 11.08 10.11
N ILE A 244 2.40 9.87 9.74
CA ILE A 244 3.14 8.63 10.01
C ILE A 244 4.49 8.65 9.27
N GLN A 245 4.55 9.11 8.02
CA GLN A 245 5.80 9.24 7.27
C GLN A 245 6.79 10.19 7.95
N LYS A 246 6.32 11.29 8.54
CA LYS A 246 7.15 12.20 9.34
C LYS A 246 7.72 11.47 10.57
N THR A 247 6.89 10.72 11.30
CA THR A 247 7.32 9.88 12.42
C THR A 247 8.35 8.82 11.99
N LEU A 248 8.11 8.13 10.87
CA LEU A 248 9.04 7.17 10.28
C LEU A 248 10.36 7.83 9.91
N GLY A 249 10.33 9.06 9.39
CA GLY A 249 11.52 9.87 9.11
C GLY A 249 12.40 10.03 10.36
N PHE A 250 11.82 10.37 11.51
CA PHE A 250 12.57 10.44 12.77
C PHE A 250 13.15 9.09 13.18
N LEU A 251 12.34 8.03 13.17
CA LEU A 251 12.75 6.67 13.59
C LEU A 251 13.79 6.01 12.68
N THR A 252 13.92 6.47 11.43
CA THR A 252 14.84 5.93 10.42
C THR A 252 15.92 6.92 10.01
N SER A 253 16.14 7.97 10.82
CA SER A 253 17.12 9.02 10.55
C SER A 253 18.57 8.54 10.56
N ASP A 254 18.87 7.47 11.29
CA ASP A 254 20.21 6.90 11.44
C ASP A 254 20.52 5.77 10.44
N LEU A 255 19.74 5.67 9.35
CA LEU A 255 20.01 4.73 8.26
C LEU A 255 21.47 4.85 7.75
N PRO A 256 22.18 3.73 7.53
CA PRO A 256 21.67 2.36 7.44
C PRO A 256 21.63 1.61 8.78
N HIS A 257 21.96 2.24 9.91
CA HIS A 257 22.23 1.53 11.16
C HIS A 257 20.98 1.11 11.92
N LEU A 258 19.91 1.89 11.86
CA LEU A 258 18.62 1.59 12.51
C LEU A 258 18.80 1.16 13.97
N LYS A 259 19.57 1.93 14.75
CA LYS A 259 19.83 1.65 16.18
C LYS A 259 18.65 2.04 17.06
N GLY A 260 17.93 3.10 16.69
CA GLY A 260 16.78 3.62 17.46
C GLY A 260 17.15 4.29 18.79
N ASN A 261 18.44 4.57 19.02
CA ASN A 261 18.94 5.07 20.31
C ASN A 261 18.38 6.45 20.67
N ASP A 262 18.18 7.31 19.67
CA ASP A 262 17.73 8.70 19.86
C ASP A 262 16.21 8.84 19.85
N SER A 263 15.46 7.74 19.77
CA SER A 263 14.00 7.73 19.66
C SER A 263 13.30 6.85 20.70
N LYS A 264 13.95 6.55 21.83
CA LYS A 264 13.42 5.66 22.87
C LYS A 264 12.03 6.08 23.37
N ALA A 265 11.83 7.35 23.71
CA ALA A 265 10.54 7.82 24.21
C ALA A 265 9.41 7.65 23.19
N LEU A 266 9.67 8.04 21.93
CA LEU A 266 8.73 7.88 20.82
C LEU A 266 8.40 6.40 20.55
N MET A 267 9.41 5.52 20.58
CA MET A 267 9.17 4.07 20.44
C MET A 267 8.27 3.56 21.57
N GLN A 268 8.50 3.96 22.82
CA GLN A 268 7.67 3.55 23.94
C GLN A 268 6.22 4.05 23.81
N GLU A 269 6.00 5.28 23.36
CA GLU A 269 4.67 5.82 23.10
C GLU A 269 3.89 5.00 22.06
N ILE A 270 4.57 4.63 20.96
CA ILE A 270 3.98 3.79 19.90
C ILE A 270 3.65 2.39 20.43
N LEU A 271 4.57 1.79 21.19
CA LEU A 271 4.40 0.43 21.74
C LEU A 271 3.26 0.35 22.77
N GLN A 272 2.97 1.43 23.48
CA GLN A 272 1.87 1.50 24.46
C GLN A 272 0.49 1.66 23.81
N ASN A 273 0.44 2.11 22.55
CA ASN A 273 -0.79 2.40 21.84
C ASN A 273 -0.81 1.67 20.48
N PRO A 274 -0.88 0.33 20.43
CA PRO A 274 -0.91 -0.40 19.17
C PRO A 274 -2.19 -0.09 18.37
N PRO A 275 -2.11 0.05 17.03
CA PRO A 275 -3.31 0.15 16.19
C PRO A 275 -4.06 -1.18 16.13
N PRO A 276 -5.39 -1.15 15.90
CA PRO A 276 -6.13 -2.38 15.61
C PRO A 276 -5.62 -3.00 14.30
N PRO A 277 -5.49 -4.32 14.20
CA PRO A 277 -5.14 -4.96 12.95
C PRO A 277 -6.29 -4.82 11.93
N PRO A 278 -6.00 -4.67 10.64
CA PRO A 278 -7.02 -4.69 9.59
C PRO A 278 -7.60 -6.11 9.48
N PHE A 279 -8.82 -6.31 9.98
CA PHE A 279 -9.50 -7.61 9.95
C PHE A 279 -10.07 -7.96 8.57
N ASN A 280 -10.33 -9.25 8.34
CA ASN A 280 -11.28 -9.80 7.36
C ASN A 280 -10.88 -9.90 5.88
N ALA A 281 -9.62 -9.66 5.48
CA ALA A 281 -9.16 -9.98 4.12
C ALA A 281 -7.66 -10.32 4.03
N ASN A 282 -7.30 -11.24 3.13
CA ASN A 282 -5.90 -11.46 2.77
C ASN A 282 -5.36 -10.19 2.07
N ILE A 283 -4.20 -9.73 2.51
CA ILE A 283 -3.61 -8.47 2.10
C ILE A 283 -2.48 -8.76 1.11
N ALA A 284 -2.45 -8.07 -0.03
CA ALA A 284 -1.35 -8.16 -0.97
C ALA A 284 -0.53 -6.88 -1.01
N LEU A 285 0.78 -7.02 -0.84
CA LEU A 285 1.75 -5.98 -1.15
C LEU A 285 1.91 -5.90 -2.67
N ILE A 286 1.67 -4.74 -3.24
CA ILE A 286 1.88 -4.47 -4.66
C ILE A 286 3.16 -3.67 -4.81
N LEU A 287 4.08 -4.13 -5.66
CA LEU A 287 5.37 -3.48 -5.92
C LEU A 287 5.63 -3.36 -7.41
N SER A 288 6.25 -2.25 -7.82
CA SER A 288 6.85 -2.15 -9.16
C SER A 288 8.29 -2.63 -9.12
N ARG A 289 8.65 -3.56 -10.01
CA ARG A 289 10.04 -3.98 -10.20
C ARG A 289 10.86 -2.91 -10.92
N GLN A 290 10.24 -2.16 -11.83
CA GLN A 290 10.92 -1.13 -12.63
C GLN A 290 10.29 0.24 -12.37
N ALA A 291 10.34 0.70 -11.12
CA ALA A 291 9.72 1.97 -10.74
C ALA A 291 10.30 3.17 -11.51
N LYS A 292 11.52 3.09 -12.06
CA LYS A 292 12.08 4.09 -13.00
C LYS A 292 11.17 4.37 -14.20
N ALA A 293 10.37 3.39 -14.63
CA ALA A 293 9.47 3.56 -15.76
C ALA A 293 8.32 4.55 -15.47
N ILE A 294 7.99 4.77 -14.20
CA ILE A 294 6.92 5.69 -13.74
C ILE A 294 7.25 7.15 -14.10
N GLY A 295 8.54 7.51 -14.10
CA GLY A 295 9.08 8.84 -14.39
C GLY A 295 10.09 9.30 -13.34
N ASP A 296 10.50 10.56 -13.43
CA ASP A 296 11.52 11.17 -12.56
C ASP A 296 11.01 11.56 -11.16
N PHE A 297 10.03 10.84 -10.62
CA PHE A 297 9.47 11.08 -9.29
C PHE A 297 10.24 10.29 -8.23
N ASP A 298 10.19 10.73 -6.97
CA ASP A 298 10.63 9.92 -5.83
C ASP A 298 9.91 8.56 -5.81
N PHE A 299 10.57 7.52 -5.28
CA PHE A 299 9.97 6.19 -5.21
C PHE A 299 8.67 6.18 -4.39
N ASN A 300 7.54 5.91 -5.06
CA ASN A 300 6.20 5.78 -4.46
C ASN A 300 5.44 4.58 -5.04
N ALA A 301 6.17 3.55 -5.48
CA ALA A 301 5.65 2.38 -6.19
C ALA A 301 5.51 1.15 -5.28
N ALA A 302 4.99 1.39 -4.07
CA ALA A 302 4.63 0.36 -3.10
C ALA A 302 3.25 0.69 -2.53
N PHE A 303 2.30 -0.24 -2.66
CA PHE A 303 0.94 -0.06 -2.12
C PHE A 303 0.38 -1.39 -1.64
N ILE A 304 -0.75 -1.35 -0.93
CA ILE A 304 -1.41 -2.53 -0.41
C ILE A 304 -2.81 -2.63 -1.00
N SER A 305 -3.28 -3.84 -1.27
CA SER A 305 -4.65 -4.09 -1.71
C SER A 305 -5.24 -5.34 -1.06
N THR A 306 -6.51 -5.27 -0.69
CA THR A 306 -7.36 -6.43 -0.34
C THR A 306 -8.21 -6.91 -1.53
N LYS A 307 -8.07 -6.25 -2.68
CA LYS A 307 -8.80 -6.50 -3.93
C LYS A 307 -7.83 -6.81 -5.05
N ALA A 308 -8.36 -7.31 -6.17
CA ALA A 308 -7.61 -7.43 -7.41
C ALA A 308 -6.96 -6.08 -7.78
N SER A 309 -5.66 -6.10 -8.05
CA SER A 309 -4.93 -4.92 -8.49
C SER A 309 -4.75 -4.98 -10.00
N ASP A 310 -5.09 -3.89 -10.68
CA ASP A 310 -4.68 -3.68 -12.07
C ASP A 310 -3.14 -3.60 -12.12
N ASN A 311 -2.49 -4.22 -13.10
CA ASN A 311 -1.04 -4.06 -13.28
C ASN A 311 -0.67 -2.59 -13.63
N ASN A 312 -1.62 -1.75 -14.08
CA ASN A 312 -1.48 -0.29 -14.24
C ASN A 312 -1.83 0.52 -12.98
N ILE A 313 -1.78 -0.11 -11.80
CA ILE A 313 -1.92 0.60 -10.51
C ILE A 313 -0.92 1.78 -10.41
N TYR A 314 0.25 1.63 -11.03
CA TYR A 314 1.22 2.71 -11.24
C TYR A 314 1.17 3.20 -12.68
N ARG A 315 1.58 4.46 -12.91
CA ARG A 315 1.51 5.10 -14.24
C ARG A 315 2.17 4.27 -15.33
N ARG A 316 3.29 3.62 -15.01
CA ARG A 316 4.08 2.69 -15.83
C ARG A 316 4.83 1.72 -14.90
N GLY A 317 5.52 0.72 -15.45
CA GLY A 317 6.41 -0.18 -14.69
C GLY A 317 5.75 -1.42 -14.09
N GLY A 318 4.42 -1.57 -14.21
CA GLY A 318 3.69 -2.74 -13.73
C GLY A 318 3.63 -2.85 -12.20
N GLY A 319 2.65 -3.59 -11.67
CA GLY A 319 2.53 -3.89 -10.25
C GLY A 319 2.40 -5.38 -9.99
N SER A 320 3.42 -5.99 -9.40
CA SER A 320 3.39 -7.40 -8.98
C SER A 320 2.75 -7.52 -7.61
N ALA A 321 1.83 -8.47 -7.46
CA ALA A 321 1.12 -8.70 -6.21
C ALA A 321 1.77 -9.83 -5.39
N PHE A 322 2.05 -9.54 -4.13
CA PHE A 322 2.61 -10.45 -3.14
C PHE A 322 1.59 -10.60 -1.99
N PRO A 323 0.67 -11.58 -2.07
CA PRO A 323 -0.29 -11.84 -0.99
C PRO A 323 0.44 -12.28 0.28
N LEU A 324 -0.08 -11.89 1.44
CA LEU A 324 0.49 -12.25 2.74
C LEU A 324 0.31 -13.75 3.03
N PHE A 325 -0.82 -14.31 2.61
CA PHE A 325 -1.12 -15.74 2.74
C PHE A 325 -1.36 -16.40 1.37
N CYS A 326 -0.97 -17.67 1.25
CA CYS A 326 -1.22 -18.56 0.11
C CYS A 326 -2.05 -19.76 0.57
N ILE A 327 -2.87 -20.34 -0.31
CA ILE A 327 -3.53 -21.63 -0.03
C ILE A 327 -2.51 -22.76 -0.15
N THR A 328 -2.69 -23.76 0.71
CA THR A 328 -1.93 -25.01 0.69
C THR A 328 -2.58 -26.10 -0.14
#